data_AF-A0A7C1W6Q9-F1
#
_entry.id   AF-A0A7C1W6Q9-F1
#
_cell.length_a   1.000
_cell.length_b   1.000
_cell.length_c   1.000
_cell.angle_alpha   90.00
_cell.angle_beta   90.00
_cell.angle_gamma   90.00
#
_symmetry.space_group_name_H-M   'P 1'
#
loop_
_entity.id
_entity.type
_entity.pdbx_description
1 polymer ?
#
loop_
_entity_poly.entity_id
_entity_poly.type
_entity_poly.pdbx_seq_one_letter_code
_entity_poly.pdbx_strand_id
1 'polypeptide(L)' 'MAYVPGRGDVVWLTSIHRLGHEQAGRRPAVVVSPKAYNGKVNLAVFCPVTKQAKGYP' A
#
# COMPACT_ATOMS: atom_id res chain seq x y z
N MET A 1 -12.58 -3.46 17.17
CA MET A 1 -12.42 -4.44 16.07
C MET A 1 -11.31 -3.91 15.16
N ALA A 2 -10.26 -4.67 14.91
CA ALA A 2 -9.16 -4.21 14.06
C ALA A 2 -9.62 -4.15 12.59
N TYR A 3 -9.25 -3.09 11.88
CA TYR A 3 -9.55 -2.96 10.46
C TYR A 3 -8.69 -3.94 9.65
N VAL A 4 -9.32 -4.74 8.79
CA VAL A 4 -8.63 -5.62 7.84
C VAL A 4 -8.90 -5.09 6.43
N PRO A 5 -7.88 -4.58 5.71
CA PRO A 5 -8.06 -4.08 4.36
C PRO A 5 -8.45 -5.21 3.40
N GLY A 6 -9.35 -4.92 2.48
CA GLY A 6 -9.77 -5.79 1.40
C GLY A 6 -9.28 -5.31 0.03
N ARG A 7 -9.30 -6.21 -0.96
CA ARG A 7 -8.93 -5.89 -2.33
C ARG A 7 -9.76 -4.70 -2.86
N GLY A 8 -9.08 -3.72 -3.43
CA GLY A 8 -9.68 -2.48 -3.94
C GLY A 8 -9.66 -1.32 -2.94
N ASP A 9 -9.42 -1.56 -1.66
CA ASP A 9 -9.30 -0.49 -0.68
C ASP A 9 -8.06 0.36 -0.95
N VAL A 10 -8.19 1.67 -0.77
CA VAL A 10 -7.06 2.62 -0.79
C VAL A 10 -6.65 2.91 0.64
N VAL A 11 -5.40 2.61 0.98
CA VAL A 11 -4.86 2.81 2.33
C VAL A 11 -3.62 3.70 2.29
N TRP A 12 -3.36 4.39 3.40
CA TRP A 12 -2.12 5.14 3.59
C TRP A 12 -1.06 4.21 4.19
N LEU A 13 0.04 4.01 3.48
CA LEU A 13 1.22 3.32 3.98
C LEU A 13 2.23 4.35 4.49
N THR A 14 2.76 4.12 5.68
CA THR A 14 3.89 4.87 6.21
C THR A 14 5.16 4.17 5.72
N SER A 15 5.85 4.75 4.73
CA SER A 15 7.14 4.21 4.28
C SER A 15 8.23 4.59 5.28
N ILE A 16 8.92 3.59 5.83
CA ILE A 16 10.02 3.79 6.79
C ILE A 16 11.41 3.77 6.13
N HIS A 17 11.50 3.50 4.82
CA HIS A 17 12.79 3.44 4.14
C HIS A 17 13.35 4.84 3.89
N ARG A 18 14.29 5.25 4.75
CA ARG A 18 15.13 6.45 4.61
C ARG A 18 16.47 6.07 3.96
N LEU A 19 16.46 5.57 2.73
CA LEU A 19 17.70 5.26 2.00
C LEU A 19 17.97 6.33 0.93
N GLY A 20 18.57 7.44 1.37
CA GLY A 20 19.23 8.48 0.55
C GLY A 20 18.30 9.41 -0.27
N HIS A 21 18.21 10.71 0.07
CA HIS A 21 17.44 11.80 -0.62
C HIS A 21 15.98 11.49 -1.06
N GLU A 22 15.50 10.27 -0.87
CA GLU A 22 14.25 9.73 -1.36
C GLU A 22 13.17 10.02 -0.33
N GLN A 23 12.24 10.86 -0.77
CA GLN A 23 11.01 11.32 -0.13
C GLN A 23 10.52 10.47 1.06
N ALA A 24 10.75 11.01 2.27
CA ALA A 24 10.02 10.66 3.47
C ALA A 24 8.52 10.99 3.30
N GLY A 25 7.60 10.14 3.77
CA GLY A 25 6.18 10.47 3.79
C GLY A 25 5.20 9.30 3.81
N ARG A 26 3.92 9.63 3.98
CA ARG A 26 2.79 8.71 3.77
C ARG A 26 2.50 8.61 2.28
N ARG A 27 2.39 7.39 1.74
CA ARG A 27 2.04 7.14 0.35
C ARG A 27 0.72 6.38 0.27
N PRO A 28 -0.19 6.75 -0.63
CA PRO A 28 -1.39 5.96 -0.87
C PRO A 28 -1.00 4.66 -1.61
N ALA A 29 -1.67 3.57 -1.28
CA ALA A 29 -1.52 2.30 -1.99
C ALA A 29 -2.87 1.59 -2.09
N VAL A 30 -3.05 0.85 -3.17
CA VAL A 30 -4.24 0.03 -3.41
C VAL A 30 -3.97 -1.39 -2.94
N VAL A 31 -4.90 -1.95 -2.18
CA VAL A 31 -4.82 -3.35 -1.74
C VAL A 31 -5.19 -4.26 -2.92
N VAL A 32 -4.30 -5.19 -3.27
CA VAL A 32 -4.55 -6.15 -4.36
C VAL A 32 -4.91 -7.55 -3.84
N SER A 33 -4.55 -7.87 -2.60
CA SER A 33 -4.82 -9.17 -1.97
C SER A 33 -6.22 -9.24 -1.35
N PRO A 34 -6.86 -10.43 -1.33
CA PRO A 34 -8.19 -10.61 -0.78
C PRO A 34 -8.21 -10.46 0.75
N LYS A 35 -9.30 -9.90 1.29
CA LYS A 35 -9.50 -9.69 2.75
C LYS A 35 -9.32 -10.97 3.58
N ALA A 36 -9.76 -12.11 3.03
CA ALA A 36 -9.60 -13.42 3.68
C ALA A 36 -8.14 -13.85 3.83
N TYR A 37 -7.27 -13.50 2.88
CA TYR A 37 -5.83 -13.71 3.02
C TYR A 37 -5.28 -12.72 4.05
N ASN A 38 -5.60 -11.43 3.91
CA ASN A 38 -5.07 -10.36 4.75
C ASN A 38 -5.34 -10.58 6.24
N GLY A 39 -6.57 -11.02 6.58
CA GLY A 39 -6.94 -11.32 7.95
C GLY A 39 -6.34 -12.62 8.50
N LYS A 40 -6.03 -13.60 7.64
CA LYS A 40 -5.40 -14.87 8.06
C LYS A 40 -3.91 -14.71 8.34
N VAL A 41 -3.19 -14.01 7.47
CA VAL A 41 -1.73 -13.90 7.56
C VAL A 41 -1.24 -12.60 8.20
N ASN A 42 -2.14 -11.66 8.51
CA ASN A 42 -1.80 -10.30 8.98
C ASN A 42 -0.81 -9.55 8.06
N LEU A 43 -0.79 -9.92 6.78
CA LEU A 43 0.00 -9.31 5.72
C LEU A 43 -0.93 -9.02 4.55
N ALA A 44 -0.66 -7.95 3.82
CA ALA A 44 -1.40 -7.60 2.62
C ALA A 44 -0.43 -7.21 1.50
N VAL A 45 -0.85 -7.46 0.27
CA VAL A 45 -0.11 -7.07 -0.93
C VAL A 45 -0.71 -5.78 -1.45
N PHE A 46 0.14 -4.80 -1.74
CA PHE A 46 -0.27 -3.45 -2.12
C PHE A 46 0.41 -3.01 -3.42
N CYS A 47 -0.30 -2.22 -4.22
CA CYS A 47 0.23 -1.49 -5.37
C CYS A 47 0.38 -0.01 -4.98
N PRO A 48 1.61 0.54 -4.84
CA PRO A 48 1.82 1.92 -4.44
C PRO A 48 1.36 2.90 -5.54
N VAL A 49 0.70 3.98 -5.13
CA VAL A 49 0.23 5.03 -6.03
C VAL A 49 1.20 6.22 -5.98
N THR A 50 1.62 6.67 -7.16
CA THR A 50 2.42 7.90 -7.35
C THR A 50 1.57 8.98 -8.01
N LYS A 51 1.89 10.25 -7.71
CA LYS A 51 1.26 11.41 -8.37
C LYS A 51 1.75 11.63 -9.79
N GLN A 52 2.89 11.04 -10.16
CA GLN A 52 3.51 11.22 -11.47
C GLN A 52 3.28 9.99 -12.33
N ALA A 53 2.43 10.12 -13.35
CA ALA A 53 2.28 9.11 -14.38
C ALA A 53 3.48 9.18 -15.34
N LYS A 54 4.13 8.03 -15.58
CA LYS A 54 5.27 7.91 -16.50
C LYS A 54 4.91 7.25 -17.84
N GLY A 55 3.64 6.86 -18.02
CA GLY A 55 3.16 6.23 -19.26
C GLY A 55 3.60 4.77 -19.45
N TYR A 56 3.94 4.06 -18.38
CA TYR A 56 4.13 2.61 -18.44
C TYR A 56 2.80 1.88 -18.69
N PRO A 57 2.80 0.67 -19.30
CA PRO A 57 1.60 -0.13 -19.51
C PRO A 57 0.80 -0.40 -18.24
#